data_AF-A0A2A9K6H1-F1
#
_entry.id   AF-A0A2A9K6H1-F1
#
_cell.length_a   1.000
_cell.length_b   1.000
_cell.length_c   1.000
_cell.angle_alpha   90.00
_cell.angle_beta   90.00
_cell.angle_gamma   90.00
#
_symmetry.space_group_name_H-M   'P 1'
#
loop_
_entity.id
_entity.type
_entity.pdbx_description
1 polymer ?
#
loop_
_entity_poly.entity_id
_entity_poly.type
_entity_poly.pdbx_seq_one_letter_code
_entity_poly.pdbx_strand_id
1 'polypeptide(L)'
;MKQRPSVPGEQSGKRPINQACGGFSTSRRNLMLLAGASFAMMSIPHWLQQASAQSSTPAVPPASANTQQQNNFMALSALLTAAPKLNPRTGSRIYSALAAQSIEFEKQAAALWQYSQDHKIQDVDNLASAVGSDSALSLVLHRIISAWYLGVVGDGGVTGGAKVIAFEQALMFDQVRDAVVVPTYCRAAPGYWVTQPAVLKARV
;
A
#
# COMPACT_ATOMS: atom_id res chain seq x y z
N MET A 1 -16.91 41.29 15.85
CA MET A 1 -17.14 41.30 17.31
C MET A 1 -18.62 41.02 17.59
N LYS A 2 -18.95 39.79 18.02
CA LYS A 2 -20.23 39.45 18.67
C LYS A 2 -19.91 38.47 19.79
N GLN A 3 -20.25 38.84 21.01
CA GLN A 3 -19.82 38.23 22.26
C GLN A 3 -20.63 36.97 22.60
N ARG A 4 -19.94 36.00 23.22
CA ARG A 4 -20.48 34.77 23.82
C ARG A 4 -20.94 35.09 25.25
N PRO A 5 -22.05 34.55 25.75
CA PRO A 5 -22.47 34.77 27.14
C PRO A 5 -21.60 33.98 28.12
N SER A 6 -21.29 34.63 29.25
CA SER A 6 -20.47 34.18 30.38
C SER A 6 -21.26 33.33 31.38
N VAL A 7 -20.65 32.26 31.89
CA VAL A 7 -21.15 31.46 33.03
C VAL A 7 -20.37 31.84 34.29
N PRO A 8 -21.00 32.21 35.43
CA PRO A 8 -20.31 32.45 36.70
C PRO A 8 -19.97 31.12 37.40
N GLY A 9 -18.80 31.08 38.04
CA GLY A 9 -18.17 29.86 38.55
C GLY A 9 -18.53 29.47 39.97
N GLU A 10 -17.90 28.39 40.44
CA GLU A 10 -17.83 28.03 41.84
C GLU A 10 -16.47 27.38 42.17
N GLN A 11 -16.06 27.56 43.43
CA GLN A 11 -14.69 27.74 43.87
C GLN A 11 -13.91 26.46 44.24
N SER A 12 -12.60 26.66 44.23
CA SER A 12 -11.52 25.79 44.71
C SER A 12 -11.57 25.51 46.22
N GLY A 13 -11.44 24.24 46.61
CA GLY A 13 -11.10 23.82 47.98
C GLY A 13 -9.86 22.93 47.99
N LYS A 14 -8.79 23.37 48.66
CA LYS A 14 -7.53 22.62 48.87
C LYS A 14 -7.62 21.67 50.09
N ARG A 15 -6.80 20.61 50.02
CA ARG A 15 -6.64 19.42 50.91
C ARG A 15 -6.37 19.72 52.40
N PRO A 16 -6.34 18.66 53.23
CA PRO A 16 -5.02 18.21 53.70
C PRO A 16 -4.73 16.70 53.57
N ILE A 17 -3.47 16.38 53.84
CA ILE A 17 -2.69 15.15 53.63
C ILE A 17 -2.73 14.29 54.90
N ASN A 18 -2.74 12.93 54.82
CA ASN A 18 -1.88 12.05 55.64
C ASN A 18 -1.96 10.54 55.28
N GLN A 19 -0.81 10.04 54.81
CA GLN A 19 -0.05 8.80 55.08
C GLN A 19 -0.70 7.44 55.42
N ALA A 20 -0.35 6.46 54.56
CA ALA A 20 0.34 5.16 54.78
C ALA A 20 -0.21 4.03 55.70
N CYS A 21 -0.42 2.86 55.07
CA CYS A 21 -0.11 1.49 55.53
C CYS A 21 -0.34 0.57 54.29
N GLY A 22 0.46 -0.38 53.83
CA GLY A 22 1.49 -1.22 54.45
C GLY A 22 1.18 -2.68 54.12
N GLY A 23 1.91 -3.28 53.17
CA GLY A 23 2.18 -4.73 53.09
C GLY A 23 1.14 -5.67 52.46
N PHE A 24 1.39 -6.12 51.22
CA PHE A 24 0.91 -7.42 50.75
C PHE A 24 2.06 -8.43 50.81
N SER A 25 1.97 -9.38 51.74
CA SER A 25 2.77 -10.61 51.69
C SER A 25 1.97 -11.74 52.34
N THR A 26 1.67 -12.78 51.57
CA THR A 26 2.09 -14.14 51.89
C THR A 26 1.81 -15.10 50.73
N SER A 27 2.74 -16.02 50.60
CA SER A 27 3.00 -16.99 49.55
C SER A 27 1.93 -18.07 49.41
N ARG A 28 1.34 -18.20 48.21
CA ARG A 28 0.53 -19.38 47.79
C ARG A 28 1.39 -20.60 47.41
N ARG A 29 2.70 -20.54 47.68
CA ARG A 29 3.69 -21.40 47.03
C ARG A 29 4.11 -22.62 47.85
N ASN A 30 3.53 -22.86 49.03
CA ASN A 30 4.06 -23.87 49.94
C ASN A 30 3.02 -24.76 50.63
N LEU A 31 1.85 -24.98 50.01
CA LEU A 31 0.92 -26.00 50.50
C LEU A 31 0.77 -27.12 49.45
N MET A 32 1.56 -28.17 49.69
CA MET A 32 1.35 -29.58 49.27
C MET A 32 1.61 -29.87 47.77
N LEU A 33 2.67 -30.53 47.27
CA LEU A 33 3.59 -31.54 47.81
C LEU A 33 2.93 -32.51 48.79
N LEU A 34 2.22 -33.52 48.27
CA LEU A 34 2.16 -34.90 48.80
C LEU A 34 1.07 -35.70 48.05
N ALA A 35 1.40 -36.27 46.89
CA ALA A 35 0.89 -37.57 46.42
C ALA A 35 1.42 -37.88 45.01
N GLY A 36 2.14 -39.00 44.87
CA GLY A 36 2.37 -39.64 43.57
C GLY A 36 3.84 -39.79 43.18
N ALA A 37 4.53 -40.75 43.79
CA ALA A 37 5.75 -41.32 43.22
C ALA A 37 5.44 -42.73 42.71
N SER A 38 5.57 -42.97 41.39
CA SER A 38 6.36 -44.09 40.82
C SER A 38 6.06 -44.42 39.35
N PHE A 39 7.14 -44.37 38.56
CA PHE A 39 7.50 -45.19 37.39
C PHE A 39 6.69 -45.14 36.07
N ALA A 40 7.23 -44.39 35.09
CA ALA A 40 7.46 -44.90 33.73
C ALA A 40 8.62 -44.12 33.07
N MET A 41 9.71 -44.83 32.76
CA MET A 41 10.79 -44.37 31.89
C MET A 41 10.29 -44.19 30.45
N MET A 42 11.01 -43.36 29.68
CA MET A 42 10.88 -43.01 28.26
C MET A 42 9.90 -41.88 27.91
N SER A 43 10.39 -40.64 28.05
CA SER A 43 10.06 -39.58 27.08
C SER A 43 11.23 -38.60 27.02
N ILE A 44 12.17 -38.81 26.11
CA ILE A 44 12.97 -37.68 25.63
C ILE A 44 11.99 -36.87 24.80
N PRO A 45 11.65 -35.65 25.21
CA PRO A 45 10.67 -34.90 24.47
C PRO A 45 11.33 -34.42 23.18
N HIS A 46 10.70 -34.72 22.05
CA HIS A 46 11.19 -34.52 20.68
C HIS A 46 11.66 -33.08 20.34
N TRP A 47 11.43 -32.11 21.24
CA TRP A 47 11.82 -30.72 21.05
C TRP A 47 13.31 -30.44 21.29
N LEU A 48 14.12 -31.44 21.69
CA LEU A 48 15.56 -31.28 21.88
C LEU A 48 16.45 -31.86 20.76
N GLN A 49 15.89 -32.39 19.65
CA GLN A 49 16.67 -33.02 18.57
C GLN A 49 16.74 -32.27 17.22
N GLN A 50 16.34 -31.00 17.13
CA GLN A 50 16.63 -30.19 15.94
C GLN A 50 17.53 -28.99 16.25
N ALA A 51 18.79 -29.29 16.56
CA ALA A 51 19.89 -28.37 16.30
C ALA A 51 20.70 -28.88 15.10
N SER A 52 20.03 -29.06 13.95
CA SER A 52 20.74 -29.04 12.68
C SER A 52 21.09 -27.58 12.42
N ALA A 53 22.39 -27.28 12.41
CA ALA A 53 22.91 -26.04 11.86
C ALA A 53 22.47 -25.96 10.40
N GLN A 54 21.37 -25.23 10.14
CA GLN A 54 21.04 -24.82 8.80
C GLN A 54 22.09 -23.77 8.43
N SER A 55 23.14 -24.22 7.75
CA SER A 55 23.89 -23.36 6.84
C SER A 55 22.90 -22.86 5.80
N SER A 56 22.23 -21.75 6.11
CA SER A 56 21.55 -20.93 5.12
C SER A 56 22.64 -20.35 4.21
N THR A 57 23.08 -21.17 3.26
CA THR A 57 23.49 -20.61 1.99
C THR A 57 22.29 -19.78 1.52
N PRO A 58 22.44 -18.47 1.29
CA PRO A 58 21.38 -17.72 0.65
C PRO A 58 21.23 -18.35 -0.74
N ALA A 59 20.23 -19.22 -0.87
CA ALA A 59 19.72 -19.61 -2.16
C ALA A 59 19.25 -18.31 -2.81
N VAL A 60 20.08 -17.75 -3.69
CA VAL A 60 19.64 -16.73 -4.63
C VAL A 60 18.54 -17.43 -5.42
N PRO A 61 17.26 -17.08 -5.22
CA PRO A 61 16.23 -17.65 -6.07
C PRO A 61 16.62 -17.31 -7.50
N PRO A 62 16.45 -18.22 -8.48
CA PRO A 62 16.57 -17.80 -9.87
C PRO A 62 15.71 -16.55 -10.04
N ALA A 63 16.21 -15.50 -10.68
CA ALA A 63 15.39 -14.38 -11.10
C ALA A 63 14.45 -14.91 -12.20
N SER A 64 13.41 -15.63 -11.78
CA SER A 64 12.71 -16.63 -12.58
C SER A 64 11.50 -15.99 -13.23
N ALA A 65 11.70 -15.38 -14.41
CA ALA A 65 10.69 -14.83 -15.32
C ALA A 65 9.77 -13.70 -14.76
N ASN A 66 9.21 -13.87 -13.56
CA ASN A 66 8.32 -12.93 -12.87
C ASN A 66 9.00 -11.57 -12.62
N THR A 67 10.28 -11.57 -12.24
CA THR A 67 11.04 -10.31 -12.06
C THR A 67 11.21 -9.54 -13.37
N GLN A 68 11.52 -10.22 -14.48
CA GLN A 68 11.66 -9.58 -15.79
C GLN A 68 10.32 -9.02 -16.27
N GLN A 69 9.24 -9.78 -16.08
CA GLN A 69 7.89 -9.36 -16.48
C GLN A 69 7.42 -8.14 -15.67
N GLN A 70 7.72 -8.09 -14.37
CA GLN A 70 7.46 -6.92 -13.54
C GLN A 70 8.30 -5.70 -13.97
N ASN A 71 9.58 -5.90 -14.35
CA ASN A 71 10.41 -4.83 -14.88
C ASN A 71 9.87 -4.28 -16.20
N ASN A 72 9.47 -5.17 -17.12
CA ASN A 72 8.82 -4.80 -18.38
C ASN A 72 7.51 -4.04 -18.13
N PHE A 73 6.72 -4.49 -17.16
CA PHE A 73 5.49 -3.80 -16.76
C PHE A 73 5.78 -2.39 -16.21
N MET A 74 6.84 -2.20 -15.43
CA MET A 74 7.23 -0.88 -14.95
C MET A 74 7.68 0.04 -16.09
N ALA A 75 8.43 -0.48 -17.07
CA ALA A 75 8.83 0.27 -18.25
C ALA A 75 7.61 0.67 -19.11
N LEU A 76 6.72 -0.29 -19.39
CA LEU A 76 5.45 -0.04 -20.07
C LEU A 76 4.60 1.00 -19.31
N SER A 77 4.50 0.89 -17.99
CA SER A 77 3.76 1.84 -17.16
C SER A 77 4.34 3.26 -17.26
N ALA A 78 5.66 3.40 -17.28
CA ALA A 78 6.32 4.70 -17.42
C ALA A 78 6.02 5.34 -18.79
N LEU A 79 6.04 4.54 -19.87
CA LEU A 79 5.65 4.97 -21.21
C LEU A 79 4.18 5.42 -21.24
N LEU A 80 3.27 4.58 -20.73
CA LEU A 80 1.83 4.84 -20.77
C LEU A 80 1.38 6.04 -19.93
N THR A 81 2.12 6.34 -18.86
CA THR A 81 1.78 7.46 -17.96
C THR A 81 2.55 8.74 -18.27
N ALA A 82 3.53 8.68 -19.19
CA ALA A 82 4.53 9.72 -19.41
C ALA A 82 5.23 10.19 -18.12
N ALA A 83 5.22 9.35 -17.07
CA ALA A 83 5.76 9.68 -15.76
C ALA A 83 7.17 9.06 -15.62
N PRO A 84 8.24 9.88 -15.50
CA PRO A 84 9.61 9.37 -15.54
C PRO A 84 10.02 8.58 -14.30
N LYS A 85 9.28 8.72 -13.19
CA LYS A 85 9.58 8.05 -11.92
C LYS A 85 8.30 7.52 -11.27
N LEU A 86 8.02 6.24 -11.50
CA LEU A 86 6.94 5.51 -10.83
C LEU A 86 7.43 4.82 -9.56
N ASN A 87 6.57 4.75 -8.54
CA ASN A 87 6.90 4.04 -7.31
C ASN A 87 6.88 2.52 -7.55
N PRO A 88 8.01 1.80 -7.39
CA PRO A 88 8.09 0.37 -7.70
C PRO A 88 7.20 -0.50 -6.79
N ARG A 89 6.98 -0.09 -5.53
CA ARG A 89 6.09 -0.79 -4.61
C ARG A 89 4.64 -0.69 -5.07
N THR A 90 4.22 0.49 -5.51
CA THR A 90 2.86 0.71 -6.05
C THR A 90 2.68 -0.06 -7.35
N GLY A 91 3.67 -0.01 -8.24
CA GLY A 91 3.63 -0.76 -9.50
C GLY A 91 3.51 -2.27 -9.31
N SER A 92 4.28 -2.86 -8.39
CA SER A 92 4.14 -4.28 -8.04
C SER A 92 2.73 -4.63 -7.57
N ARG A 93 2.10 -3.79 -6.73
CA ARG A 93 0.73 -4.03 -6.23
C ARG A 93 -0.32 -3.87 -7.33
N ILE A 94 -0.15 -2.89 -8.23
CA ILE A 94 -1.02 -2.71 -9.40
C ILE A 94 -0.92 -3.94 -10.31
N TYR A 95 0.30 -4.37 -10.63
CA TYR A 95 0.55 -5.55 -11.46
C TYR A 95 -0.16 -6.79 -10.89
N SER A 96 0.05 -7.10 -9.60
CA SER A 96 -0.59 -8.24 -8.96
C SER A 96 -2.13 -8.12 -8.92
N ALA A 97 -2.67 -6.92 -8.74
CA ALA A 97 -4.11 -6.71 -8.72
C ALA A 97 -4.74 -6.89 -10.11
N LEU A 98 -4.09 -6.41 -11.16
CA LEU A 98 -4.56 -6.59 -12.54
C LEU A 98 -4.47 -8.05 -12.98
N ALA A 99 -3.38 -8.75 -12.63
CA ALA A 99 -3.22 -10.18 -12.88
C ALA A 99 -4.30 -11.02 -12.17
N ALA A 100 -4.70 -10.64 -10.96
CA ALA A 100 -5.77 -11.31 -10.24
C ALA A 100 -7.17 -11.09 -10.85
N GLN A 101 -7.36 -10.01 -11.61
CA GLN A 101 -8.66 -9.69 -12.24
C GLN A 101 -8.85 -10.31 -13.61
N SER A 102 -7.77 -10.66 -14.31
CA SER A 102 -7.85 -11.26 -15.63
C SER A 102 -6.67 -12.18 -15.88
N ILE A 103 -6.98 -13.44 -16.20
CA ILE A 103 -5.97 -14.46 -16.53
C ILE A 103 -5.15 -14.10 -17.77
N GLU A 104 -5.71 -13.30 -18.69
CA GLU A 104 -5.03 -12.86 -19.91
C GLU A 104 -4.19 -11.59 -19.71
N PHE A 105 -4.32 -10.90 -18.57
CA PHE A 105 -3.65 -9.61 -18.34
C PHE A 105 -2.14 -9.69 -18.57
N GLU A 106 -1.50 -10.71 -17.99
CA GLU A 106 -0.05 -10.88 -18.06
C GLU A 106 0.44 -11.04 -19.51
N LYS A 107 -0.27 -11.85 -20.29
CA LYS A 107 0.01 -12.08 -21.72
C LYS A 107 -0.24 -10.82 -22.54
N GLN A 108 -1.36 -10.12 -22.29
CA GLN A 108 -1.72 -8.90 -23.02
C GLN A 108 -0.76 -7.74 -22.69
N ALA A 109 -0.34 -7.58 -21.43
CA ALA A 109 0.64 -6.57 -21.03
C ALA A 109 2.01 -6.86 -21.64
N ALA A 110 2.44 -8.13 -21.69
CA ALA A 110 3.66 -8.53 -22.36
C ALA A 110 3.60 -8.27 -23.87
N ALA A 111 2.48 -8.59 -24.52
CA ALA A 111 2.25 -8.32 -25.94
C ALA A 111 2.27 -6.82 -26.25
N LEU A 112 1.63 -6.00 -25.40
CA LEU A 112 1.61 -4.55 -25.53
C LEU A 112 3.03 -3.96 -25.39
N TRP A 113 3.80 -4.44 -24.41
CA TRP A 113 5.20 -4.02 -24.25
C TRP A 113 6.04 -4.42 -25.46
N GLN A 114 5.94 -5.67 -25.91
CA GLN A 114 6.67 -6.14 -27.09
C GLN A 114 6.32 -5.34 -28.34
N TYR A 115 5.03 -5.04 -28.56
CA TYR A 115 4.56 -4.22 -29.67
C TYR A 115 5.23 -2.84 -29.67
N SER A 116 5.30 -2.18 -28.50
CA SER A 116 5.96 -0.88 -28.37
C SER A 116 7.45 -0.93 -28.72
N GLN A 117 8.13 -2.02 -28.34
CA GLN A 117 9.55 -2.22 -28.60
C GLN A 117 9.84 -2.51 -30.08
N ASP A 118 9.05 -3.39 -30.70
CA ASP A 118 9.20 -3.77 -32.10
C ASP A 118 9.01 -2.58 -33.04
N HIS A 119 8.06 -1.70 -32.71
CA HIS A 119 7.75 -0.50 -33.48
C HIS A 119 8.50 0.76 -33.00
N LYS A 120 9.36 0.64 -31.97
CA LYS A 120 10.14 1.74 -31.37
C LYS A 120 9.27 2.94 -30.95
N ILE A 121 8.07 2.68 -30.44
CA ILE A 121 7.14 3.71 -29.99
C ILE A 121 7.61 4.26 -28.63
N GLN A 122 7.66 5.57 -28.47
CA GLN A 122 8.20 6.22 -27.27
C GLN A 122 7.18 7.05 -26.48
N ASP A 123 5.99 7.24 -27.04
CA ASP A 123 4.91 8.04 -26.46
C ASP A 123 3.58 7.28 -26.43
N VAL A 124 2.73 7.67 -25.48
CA VAL A 124 1.44 7.01 -25.24
C VAL A 124 0.46 7.21 -26.39
N ASP A 125 0.47 8.38 -27.04
CA ASP A 125 -0.50 8.74 -28.08
C ASP A 125 -0.30 7.88 -29.34
N ASN A 126 0.95 7.70 -29.76
CA ASN A 126 1.31 6.82 -30.86
C ASN A 126 1.03 5.35 -30.51
N LEU A 127 1.29 4.91 -29.27
CA LEU A 127 0.99 3.54 -28.86
C LEU A 127 -0.53 3.28 -28.87
N ALA A 128 -1.31 4.18 -28.28
CA ALA A 128 -2.77 4.08 -28.25
C ALA A 128 -3.38 4.09 -29.65
N SER A 129 -2.86 4.93 -30.54
CA SER A 129 -3.28 4.98 -31.95
C SER A 129 -2.95 3.67 -32.68
N ALA A 130 -1.75 3.12 -32.45
CA ALA A 130 -1.28 1.91 -33.13
C ALA A 130 -2.04 0.64 -32.70
N VAL A 131 -2.42 0.53 -31.43
CA VAL A 131 -3.19 -0.63 -30.92
C VAL A 131 -4.70 -0.38 -30.91
N GLY A 132 -5.17 0.76 -31.40
CA GLY A 132 -6.58 1.19 -31.29
C GLY A 132 -7.59 0.26 -31.97
N SER A 133 -7.18 -0.46 -33.01
CA SER A 133 -8.01 -1.46 -33.70
C SER A 133 -8.06 -2.82 -32.99
N ASP A 134 -7.13 -3.10 -32.07
CA ASP A 134 -7.11 -4.31 -31.25
C ASP A 134 -7.83 -4.04 -29.93
N SER A 135 -9.05 -4.54 -29.80
CA SER A 135 -9.87 -4.32 -28.60
C SER A 135 -9.22 -4.86 -27.32
N ALA A 136 -8.41 -5.92 -27.40
CA ALA A 136 -7.79 -6.53 -26.22
C ALA A 136 -6.59 -5.71 -25.73
N LEU A 137 -5.71 -5.30 -26.66
CA LEU A 137 -4.55 -4.46 -26.32
C LEU A 137 -4.98 -3.06 -25.89
N SER A 138 -5.94 -2.46 -26.60
CA SER A 138 -6.53 -1.18 -26.23
C SER A 138 -7.15 -1.24 -24.82
N LEU A 139 -7.90 -2.29 -24.50
CA LEU A 139 -8.50 -2.46 -23.17
C LEU A 139 -7.44 -2.57 -22.07
N VAL A 140 -6.37 -3.36 -22.27
CA VAL A 140 -5.29 -3.47 -21.27
C VAL A 140 -4.53 -2.17 -21.09
N LEU A 141 -4.25 -1.46 -22.18
CA LEU A 141 -3.66 -0.12 -22.14
C LEU A 141 -4.49 0.81 -21.23
N HIS A 142 -5.80 0.89 -21.45
CA HIS A 142 -6.70 1.71 -20.64
C HIS A 142 -6.77 1.26 -19.18
N ARG A 143 -6.75 -0.04 -18.91
CA ARG A 143 -6.73 -0.58 -17.54
C ARG A 143 -5.46 -0.19 -16.78
N ILE A 144 -4.30 -0.28 -17.43
CA ILE A 144 -3.02 0.09 -16.81
C ILE A 144 -3.01 1.60 -16.49
N ILE A 145 -3.40 2.44 -17.45
CA ILE A 145 -3.47 3.90 -17.25
C ILE A 145 -4.44 4.22 -16.10
N SER A 146 -5.65 3.67 -16.14
CA SER A 146 -6.68 3.89 -15.12
C SER A 146 -6.19 3.48 -13.73
N ALA A 147 -5.51 2.34 -13.61
CA ALA A 147 -4.98 1.87 -12.34
C ALA A 147 -3.97 2.82 -11.71
N TRP A 148 -3.10 3.44 -12.53
CA TRP A 148 -2.11 4.41 -12.06
C TRP A 148 -2.74 5.76 -11.70
N TYR A 149 -3.64 6.27 -12.55
CA TYR A 149 -4.25 7.57 -12.35
C TYR A 149 -5.25 7.59 -11.19
N LEU A 150 -6.09 6.56 -11.09
CA LEU A 150 -7.11 6.45 -10.04
C LEU A 150 -6.59 5.78 -8.77
N GLY A 151 -5.52 4.99 -8.87
CA GLY A 151 -5.02 4.19 -7.75
C GLY A 151 -5.95 3.04 -7.34
N VAL A 152 -6.91 2.69 -8.20
CA VAL A 152 -7.91 1.63 -8.00
C VAL A 152 -7.85 0.68 -9.18
N VAL A 153 -7.94 -0.61 -8.91
CA VAL A 153 -7.95 -1.68 -9.92
C VAL A 153 -9.29 -2.39 -9.84
N GLY A 154 -9.97 -2.56 -10.98
CA GLY A 154 -11.29 -3.18 -11.09
C GLY A 154 -12.43 -2.19 -11.26
N ASP A 155 -13.58 -2.69 -11.66
CA ASP A 155 -14.81 -1.94 -11.73
C ASP A 155 -15.46 -1.87 -10.34
N GLY A 156 -15.66 -0.65 -9.85
CA GLY A 156 -16.38 -0.38 -8.59
C GLY A 156 -17.87 -0.64 -8.68
N GLY A 157 -18.29 -1.59 -9.53
CA GLY A 157 -19.67 -1.99 -9.69
C GLY A 157 -20.27 -2.53 -8.40
N VAL A 158 -21.59 -2.70 -8.41
CA VAL A 158 -22.43 -3.11 -7.26
C VAL A 158 -21.98 -4.43 -6.62
N THR A 159 -21.15 -5.23 -7.32
CA THR A 159 -20.67 -6.55 -6.90
C THR A 159 -19.31 -6.56 -6.19
N GLY A 160 -18.65 -5.41 -5.98
CA GLY A 160 -17.50 -5.31 -5.07
C GLY A 160 -16.14 -5.78 -5.63
N GLY A 161 -15.84 -5.49 -6.89
CA GLY A 161 -14.58 -5.88 -7.55
C GLY A 161 -13.42 -4.88 -7.47
N ALA A 162 -13.67 -3.64 -7.05
CA ALA A 162 -12.65 -2.59 -7.00
C ALA A 162 -11.73 -2.73 -5.78
N LYS A 163 -10.42 -2.72 -6.04
CA LYS A 163 -9.37 -2.75 -5.02
C LYS A 163 -8.59 -1.45 -5.04
N VAL A 164 -8.61 -0.72 -3.92
CA VAL A 164 -7.76 0.46 -3.72
C VAL A 164 -6.32 0.01 -3.51
N ILE A 165 -5.42 0.43 -4.40
CA ILE A 165 -3.99 0.12 -4.35
C ILE A 165 -3.20 1.29 -3.76
N ALA A 166 -3.55 2.51 -4.20
CA ALA A 166 -2.94 3.75 -3.77
C ALA A 166 -4.01 4.84 -3.71
N PHE A 167 -3.96 5.69 -2.68
CA PHE A 167 -4.83 6.86 -2.58
C PHE A 167 -4.00 8.14 -2.77
N GLU A 168 -3.08 8.40 -1.85
CA GLU A 168 -2.20 9.58 -1.90
C GLU A 168 -1.22 9.60 -3.09
N GLN A 169 -0.87 8.42 -3.59
CA GLN A 169 0.09 8.23 -4.69
C GLN A 169 -0.58 8.01 -6.05
N ALA A 170 -1.89 8.21 -6.14
CA ALA A 170 -2.60 8.15 -7.42
C ALA A 170 -2.17 9.33 -8.30
N LEU A 171 -1.82 9.06 -9.57
CA LEU A 171 -1.18 10.06 -10.43
C LEU A 171 -2.10 11.24 -10.77
N MET A 172 -3.43 11.08 -10.71
CA MET A 172 -4.35 12.19 -10.96
C MET A 172 -4.13 13.38 -10.02
N PHE A 173 -3.67 13.11 -8.79
CA PHE A 173 -3.40 14.18 -7.84
C PHE A 173 -2.12 14.94 -8.19
N ASP A 174 -1.11 14.27 -8.74
CA ASP A 174 0.19 14.86 -9.09
C ASP A 174 0.04 16.04 -10.06
N GLN A 175 -0.90 15.93 -11.00
CA GLN A 175 -1.16 16.96 -12.02
C GLN A 175 -1.72 18.26 -11.46
N VAL A 176 -2.33 18.22 -10.27
CA VAL A 176 -3.02 19.37 -9.65
C VAL A 176 -2.46 19.73 -8.26
N ARG A 177 -1.32 19.14 -7.85
CA ARG A 177 -0.76 19.32 -6.49
C ARG A 177 -0.39 20.76 -6.15
N ASP A 178 -0.15 21.60 -7.15
CA ASP A 178 0.17 23.02 -6.99
C ASP A 178 -1.04 23.86 -6.56
N ALA A 179 -2.25 23.42 -6.89
CA ALA A 179 -3.49 24.15 -6.61
C ALA A 179 -4.43 23.43 -5.63
N VAL A 180 -4.45 22.09 -5.63
CA VAL A 180 -5.42 21.28 -4.90
C VAL A 180 -4.72 20.26 -4.00
N VAL A 181 -5.14 20.22 -2.75
CA VAL A 181 -4.66 19.22 -1.80
C VAL A 181 -5.42 17.90 -1.97
N VAL A 182 -4.73 16.77 -1.84
CA VAL A 182 -5.35 15.44 -1.80
C VAL A 182 -6.42 15.41 -0.70
N PRO A 183 -7.66 14.95 -0.97
CA PRO A 183 -8.71 14.91 0.04
C PRO A 183 -8.27 14.17 1.30
N THR A 184 -8.79 14.56 2.47
CA THR A 184 -8.42 14.07 3.82
C THR A 184 -7.02 14.45 4.33
N TYR A 185 -6.14 15.02 3.49
CA TYR A 185 -4.82 15.50 3.92
C TYR A 185 -4.83 17.01 4.13
N CYS A 186 -4.34 17.47 5.28
CA CYS A 186 -4.12 18.89 5.54
C CYS A 186 -2.68 19.27 5.17
N ARG A 187 -2.44 19.65 3.91
CA ARG A 187 -1.11 20.08 3.43
C ARG A 187 -0.94 21.57 3.18
N ALA A 188 -2.05 22.30 3.12
CA ALA A 188 -2.06 23.74 2.93
C ALA A 188 -2.59 24.44 4.19
N ALA A 189 -2.30 25.73 4.30
CA ALA A 189 -2.85 26.54 5.37
C ALA A 189 -4.39 26.58 5.30
N PRO A 190 -5.10 26.66 6.43
CA PRO A 190 -6.54 26.90 6.42
C PRO A 190 -6.90 28.10 5.56
N GLY A 191 -7.91 27.97 4.70
CA GLY A 191 -8.34 29.05 3.82
C GLY A 191 -7.49 29.22 2.55
N TYR A 192 -6.55 28.33 2.23
CA TYR A 192 -5.69 28.46 1.04
C TYR A 192 -6.48 28.66 -0.27
N TRP A 193 -7.70 28.13 -0.34
CA TRP A 193 -8.59 28.18 -1.51
C TRP A 193 -9.14 29.58 -1.84
N VAL A 194 -8.96 30.58 -0.97
CA VAL A 194 -9.37 31.97 -1.28
C VAL A 194 -8.41 32.66 -2.24
N THR A 195 -7.17 32.17 -2.31
CA THR A 195 -6.15 32.70 -3.20
C THR A 195 -6.32 32.05 -4.58
N GLN A 196 -6.37 32.86 -5.63
CA GLN A 196 -6.39 32.35 -7.00
C GLN A 196 -5.11 31.54 -7.26
N PRO A 197 -5.22 30.28 -7.72
CA PRO A 197 -4.04 29.49 -8.09
C PRO A 197 -3.25 30.18 -9.20
N ALA A 198 -1.92 30.12 -9.12
CA ALA A 198 -1.08 30.59 -10.20
C ALA A 198 -1.35 29.74 -11.46
N VAL A 199 -1.63 30.37 -12.60
CA VAL A 199 -1.70 29.64 -13.88
C VAL A 199 -0.28 29.27 -14.27
N LEU A 200 0.14 28.04 -13.95
CA LEU A 200 1.40 27.52 -14.46
C LEU A 200 1.26 27.27 -15.97
N LYS A 201 2.22 27.74 -16.75
CA LYS A 201 2.36 27.27 -18.14
C LYS A 201 2.54 25.76 -18.12
N ALA A 202 1.83 25.05 -19.00
CA ALA A 202 1.98 23.61 -19.14
C ALA A 202 3.46 23.24 -19.25
N ARG A 203 3.88 22.27 -18.44
CA ARG A 203 5.22 21.70 -18.54
C ARG A 203 5.27 20.91 -19.85
N VAL A 204 5.89 21.50 -20.86
CA VAL A 204 6.27 20.84 -22.12
C VAL A 204 7.40 19.86 -21.85
#